data_AF-A0A1T4NPM6-F1
#
_entry.id   AF-A0A1T4NPM6-F1
#
_cell.length_a   1.000
_cell.length_b   1.000
_cell.length_c   1.000
_cell.angle_alpha   90.00
_cell.angle_beta   90.00
_cell.angle_gamma   90.00
#
_symmetry.space_group_name_H-M   'P 1'
#
loop_
_entity.id
_entity.type
_entity.pdbx_description
1 polymer ?
#
loop_
_entity_poly.entity_id
_entity_poly.type
_entity_poly.pdbx_seq_one_letter_code
_entity_poly.pdbx_strand_id
1 'polypeptide(L)' 'MGRNYFSKEQIEELRKSKYVKKISEANVRFTDDFKNEFTGLLNTGASPIEALNKLGISPKILGPKRVGSLTTRMREQAMR' A
#
# COMPACT_ATOMS: atom_id res chain seq x y z
N MET A 1 -16.35 7.28 -14.40
CA MET A 1 -15.74 6.37 -13.41
C MET A 1 -15.26 7.19 -12.22
N GLY A 2 -15.93 7.10 -11.07
CA GLY A 2 -15.62 7.93 -9.90
C GLY A 2 -14.23 7.64 -9.34
N ARG A 3 -13.45 8.69 -9.08
CA ARG A 3 -12.21 8.57 -8.30
C ARG A 3 -12.61 8.09 -6.90
N ASN A 4 -12.11 6.92 -6.50
CA ASN A 4 -12.40 6.36 -5.17
C ASN A 4 -11.56 7.11 -4.14
N TYR A 5 -12.02 8.28 -3.71
CA TYR A 5 -11.33 9.06 -2.68
C TYR A 5 -11.31 8.29 -1.36
N PHE A 6 -10.25 8.47 -0.58
CA PHE A 6 -10.19 8.02 0.80
C PHE A 6 -11.11 8.90 1.64
N SER A 7 -11.94 8.29 2.47
CA SER A 7 -12.70 9.02 3.49
C SER A 7 -11.74 9.64 4.51
N LYS A 8 -12.18 10.70 5.21
CA LYS A 8 -11.37 11.33 6.27
C LYS A 8 -10.85 10.32 7.30
N GLU A 9 -11.73 9.41 7.75
CA GLU A 9 -11.36 8.32 8.67
C GLU A 9 -10.26 7.43 8.10
N GLN A 10 -10.36 7.04 6.83
CA GLN A 10 -9.32 6.24 6.15
C GLN A 10 -8.00 6.98 6.04
N ILE A 11 -8.05 8.30 5.79
CA ILE A 11 -6.86 9.15 5.74
C ILE A 11 -6.21 9.22 7.11
N GLU A 12 -6.98 9.42 8.17
CA GLU A 12 -6.46 9.49 9.55
C GLU A 12 -5.86 8.17 10.02
N GLU A 13 -6.52 7.05 9.73
CA GLU A 13 -6.00 5.70 10.02
C GLU A 13 -4.66 5.45 9.32
N LEU A 14 -4.57 5.74 8.02
CA LEU A 14 -3.34 5.60 7.27
C LEU A 14 -2.27 6.59 7.72
N ARG A 15 -2.65 7.82 8.08
CA ARG A 15 -1.73 8.86 8.56
C ARG A 15 -1.09 8.51 9.90
N LYS A 16 -1.76 7.74 10.75
CA LYS A 16 -1.16 7.21 12.00
C LYS A 16 -0.08 6.16 11.74
N SER A 17 -0.08 5.53 10.57
CA SER A 17 0.90 4.49 10.23
C SER A 17 2.26 5.10 9.88
N LYS A 18 3.33 4.59 10.50
CA LYS A 18 4.72 5.03 10.27
C LYS A 18 5.21 4.87 8.81
N TYR A 19 4.51 4.03 8.04
CA TYR A 19 4.84 3.70 6.66
C TYR A 19 4.23 4.68 5.64
N VAL A 20 3.36 5.58 6.08
CA VAL A 20 2.73 6.57 5.19
C VAL A 20 3.52 7.87 5.22
N LYS A 21 4.18 8.17 4.09
CA LYS A 21 4.97 9.40 3.90
C LYS A 21 4.09 10.62 3.67
N LYS A 22 3.07 10.46 2.81
CA LYS A 22 2.11 11.51 2.50
C LYS A 22 0.82 10.89 2.01
N ILE A 23 -0.31 11.36 2.51
CA ILE A 23 -1.62 10.93 2.05
C ILE A 23 -2.45 12.14 1.64
N SER A 24 -3.23 11.96 0.60
CA SER A 24 -4.21 12.89 0.06
C SER A 24 -5.46 12.09 -0.30
N GLU A 25 -6.58 12.76 -0.51
CA GLU A 25 -7.87 12.13 -0.78
C GLU A 25 -7.82 11.14 -1.94
N ALA A 26 -7.00 11.39 -2.97
CA ALA A 26 -6.89 10.48 -4.12
C ALA A 26 -5.71 9.49 -4.03
N ASN A 27 -4.64 9.85 -3.34
CA ASN A 27 -3.34 9.20 -3.45
C ASN A 27 -2.68 9.03 -2.08
N VAL A 28 -2.09 7.85 -1.88
CA VAL A 28 -1.22 7.55 -0.73
C VAL A 28 0.19 7.29 -1.22
N ARG A 29 1.16 7.96 -0.59
CA ARG A 29 2.58 7.80 -0.86
C ARG A 29 3.21 7.15 0.37
N PHE A 30 3.74 5.96 0.17
CA PHE A 30 4.46 5.23 1.22
C PHE A 30 5.91 5.68 1.32
N THR A 31 6.51 5.40 2.47
CA THR A 31 7.94 5.57 2.70
C THR A 31 8.74 4.56 1.87
N ASP A 32 10.03 4.85 1.67
CA ASP A 32 10.91 3.92 0.95
C ASP A 32 11.16 2.65 1.77
N ASP A 33 11.18 2.76 3.10
CA ASP A 33 11.20 1.64 4.05
C ASP A 33 10.04 0.65 3.83
N PHE A 34 8.83 1.17 3.69
CA PHE A 34 7.65 0.36 3.36
C PHE A 34 7.84 -0.41 2.05
N LYS A 35 8.35 0.25 1.00
CA LYS A 35 8.52 -0.42 -0.30
C LYS A 35 9.55 -1.54 -0.22
N ASN A 36 10.61 -1.34 0.56
CA ASN A 36 11.67 -2.33 0.74
C ASN A 36 11.13 -3.56 1.47
N GLU A 37 10.46 -3.35 2.61
CA GLU A 37 9.82 -4.42 3.38
C GLU A 37 8.72 -5.13 2.56
N PHE A 38 7.88 -4.36 1.87
CA PHE A 38 6.79 -4.90 1.06
C PHE A 38 7.32 -5.74 -0.11
N THR A 39 8.34 -5.25 -0.83
CA THR A 39 8.97 -6.01 -1.91
C THR A 39 9.68 -7.25 -1.38
N GLY A 40 10.36 -7.15 -0.23
CA GLY A 40 10.97 -8.31 0.44
C GLY A 40 9.94 -9.40 0.76
N LEU A 41 8.79 -9.01 1.33
CA LEU A 41 7.69 -9.94 1.61
C LEU A 41 7.14 -10.58 0.33
N LEU A 42 6.93 -9.79 -0.73
CA LEU A 42 6.50 -10.31 -2.04
C LEU A 42 7.51 -11.29 -2.65
N ASN A 43 8.82 -11.01 -2.51
CA ASN A 43 9.89 -11.89 -3.00
C ASN A 43 9.97 -13.20 -2.18
N THR A 44 9.58 -13.14 -0.92
CA THR A 44 9.45 -14.34 -0.06
C THR A 44 8.22 -15.20 -0.43
N GLY A 45 7.39 -14.75 -1.38
CA GLY A 45 6.16 -15.44 -1.80
C GLY A 45 4.91 -15.04 -1.01
N ALA A 46 4.98 -14.04 -0.12
CA ALA A 46 3.82 -13.56 0.61
C ALA A 46 2.79 -12.88 -0.31
N SER A 47 1.51 -13.03 0.00
CA SER A 47 0.48 -12.29 -0.72
C SER A 47 0.54 -10.79 -0.38
N PRO A 48 0.21 -9.89 -1.31
CA PRO A 48 0.22 -8.45 -1.05
C PRO A 48 -0.73 -8.04 0.08
N ILE A 49 -1.83 -8.77 0.27
CA ILE A 49 -2.77 -8.58 1.38
C ILE A 49 -2.08 -8.91 2.72
N GLU A 50 -1.34 -10.02 2.78
CA GLU A 50 -0.60 -10.41 3.98
C GLU A 50 0.54 -9.44 4.28
N ALA A 51 1.27 -9.03 3.24
CA ALA A 51 2.36 -8.07 3.39
C ALA A 51 1.85 -6.72 3.92
N LEU A 52 0.72 -6.24 3.40
CA LEU A 52 0.06 -5.04 3.93
C LEU A 52 -0.36 -5.21 5.39
N ASN A 53 -0.98 -6.33 5.75
CA ASN A 53 -1.36 -6.60 7.14
C ASN A 53 -0.14 -6.67 8.07
N LYS A 54 0.95 -7.31 7.66
CA LYS A 54 2.22 -7.35 8.43
C LYS A 54 2.79 -5.96 8.66
N LEU A 55 2.65 -5.07 7.68
CA LEU A 55 3.11 -3.69 7.76
C LEU A 55 2.10 -2.77 8.46
N GLY A 56 1.01 -3.32 9.03
CA GLY A 56 -0.01 -2.54 9.72
C GLY A 56 -0.80 -1.62 8.79
N ILE A 57 -0.87 -1.95 7.51
CA ILE A 57 -1.68 -1.23 6.51
C ILE A 57 -2.87 -2.09 6.13
N SER A 58 -4.08 -1.61 6.39
CA SER A 58 -5.28 -2.39 6.06
C SER A 58 -5.53 -2.43 4.54
N PRO A 59 -5.48 -3.60 3.89
CA PRO A 59 -5.72 -3.72 2.45
C PRO A 59 -7.15 -3.33 2.06
N LYS A 60 -8.11 -3.45 3.00
CA LYS A 60 -9.48 -2.95 2.84
C LYS A 60 -9.53 -1.44 2.58
N ILE A 61 -8.66 -0.65 3.22
CA ILE A 61 -8.64 0.81 3.08
C ILE A 61 -8.11 1.21 1.69
N LEU A 62 -7.04 0.55 1.22
CA LEU A 62 -6.54 0.79 -0.14
C LEU A 62 -7.52 0.33 -1.22
N GLY A 63 -8.20 -0.79 -0.97
CA GLY A 63 -9.07 -1.45 -1.93
C GLY A 63 -8.29 -2.31 -2.93
N PRO A 64 -8.94 -3.36 -3.48
CA PRO A 64 -8.27 -4.40 -4.27
C PRO A 64 -7.60 -3.85 -5.53
N LYS A 65 -8.19 -2.84 -6.17
CA LYS A 65 -7.63 -2.20 -7.38
C LYS A 65 -6.27 -1.54 -7.11
N ARG A 66 -6.14 -0.80 -6.01
CA ARG A 66 -4.88 -0.10 -5.66
C ARG A 66 -3.83 -1.11 -5.19
N VAL A 67 -4.24 -2.10 -4.39
CA VAL A 67 -3.34 -3.18 -3.95
C VAL A 67 -2.80 -3.95 -5.14
N GLY A 68 -3.66 -4.34 -6.09
CA GLY A 68 -3.23 -5.02 -7.32
C GLY A 68 -2.25 -4.18 -8.13
N SER A 69 -2.59 -2.91 -8.41
CA SER A 69 -1.71 -2.00 -9.17
C SER A 69 -0.37 -1.77 -8.48
N LEU A 70 -0.35 -1.64 -7.14
CA LEU A 70 0.86 -1.53 -6.34
C LEU A 70 1.70 -2.80 -6.48
N THR A 71 1.09 -3.96 -6.31
CA THR A 71 1.75 -5.27 -6.38
C THR A 71 2.38 -5.50 -7.75
N THR A 72 1.64 -5.20 -8.83
CA THR A 72 2.15 -5.30 -10.20
C THR A 72 3.40 -4.44 -10.37
N ARG A 73 3.35 -3.16 -9.99
CA ARG A 73 4.51 -2.26 -10.11
C ARG A 73 5.71 -2.74 -9.29
N MET A 74 5.49 -3.22 -8.06
CA MET A 74 6.57 -3.71 -7.20
C MET A 74 7.20 -4.98 -7.78
N ARG A 75 6.40 -5.88 -8.35
CA ARG A 75 6.90 -7.08 -9.06
C ARG A 75 7.69 -6.73 -10.31
N GLU A 76 7.18 -5.82 -11.13
CA GLU A 76 7.89 -5.33 -12.32
C GLU A 76 9.22 -4.66 -11.94
N GLN A 77 9.24 -3.93 -10.82
CA GLN A 77 10.44 -3.27 -10.32
C GLN A 77 11.45 -4.24 -9.68
N ALA A 78 10.99 -5.39 -9.16
CA ALA A 78 11.85 -6.45 -8.64
C ALA A 78 12.44 -7.36 -9.73
N MET A 79 11.79 -7.48 -10.89
CA MET A 79 12.29 -8.25 -12.03
C MET A 79 13.28 -7.46 -12.92
N ARG A 80 13.45 -6.16 -12.68
CA ARG A 80 14.24 -5.25 -13.50
C ARG A 80 15.61 -4.98 -12.88
#